data_AF-A0A151JQR1-F1
#
_entry.id   AF-A0A151JQR1-F1
#
_cell.length_a   1.000
_cell.length_b   1.000
_cell.length_c   1.000
_cell.angle_alpha   90.00
_cell.angle_beta   90.00
_cell.angle_gamma   90.00
#
_symmetry.space_group_name_H-M   'P 1'
#
loop_
_entity.id
_entity.type
_entity.pdbx_description
1 polymer ?
#
loop_
_entity_poly.entity_id
_entity_poly.type
_entity_poly.pdbx_seq_one_letter_code
_entity_poly.pdbx_strand_id
1 'polypeptide(L)'
;MSLTFTLTGKSSVLAVSYFPAVDLGDGDYELGLTDFETYYTLANVNSTNNKFYYDNKEIVIPEGSYELRDIERYLKREILRSHDAKGKDDEEFLLVIRANNNTMKSEIKCAYRINFTKPRNIGSLAGIFIESRAEAATVA
;
A
#
# COMPACT_ATOMS: atom_id res chain seq x y z
N MET A 1 -19.94 10.48 31.63
CA MET A 1 -20.43 9.11 31.33
C MET A 1 -19.71 8.64 30.08
N SER A 2 -19.29 7.38 29.95
CA SER A 2 -18.62 6.89 28.73
C SER A 2 -19.54 5.95 27.96
N LEU A 3 -19.62 6.10 26.64
CA LEU A 3 -20.35 5.23 25.74
C LEU A 3 -19.36 4.55 24.79
N THR A 4 -19.35 3.22 24.77
CA THR A 4 -18.44 2.44 23.91
C THR A 4 -19.19 1.90 22.72
N PHE A 5 -18.63 2.12 21.52
CA PHE A 5 -19.14 1.60 20.26
C PHE A 5 -18.22 0.49 19.75
N THR A 6 -18.77 -0.68 19.46
CA THR A 6 -18.03 -1.77 18.80
C THR A 6 -18.41 -1.82 17.33
N LEU A 7 -17.41 -1.67 16.47
CA LEU A 7 -17.54 -1.82 15.03
C LEU A 7 -16.78 -3.07 14.58
N THR A 8 -17.42 -3.92 13.79
CA THR A 8 -16.78 -5.09 13.18
C THR A 8 -17.10 -5.14 11.70
N GLY A 9 -16.12 -5.58 10.89
CA GLY A 9 -16.27 -5.64 9.45
C GLY A 9 -15.09 -6.32 8.78
N LYS A 10 -15.26 -6.66 7.50
CA LYS A 10 -14.20 -7.27 6.65
C LYS A 10 -13.65 -6.27 5.61
N SER A 11 -13.92 -4.99 5.79
CA SER A 11 -13.58 -3.90 4.87
C SER A 11 -12.56 -2.96 5.53
N SER A 12 -11.85 -2.18 4.71
CA SER A 12 -11.01 -1.07 5.17
C SER A 12 -11.82 0.10 5.73
N VAL A 13 -13.13 0.11 5.52
CA VAL A 13 -14.07 1.09 6.08
C VAL A 13 -15.03 0.37 7.04
N LEU A 14 -15.05 0.80 8.30
CA LEU A 14 -16.00 0.36 9.31
C LEU A 14 -17.07 1.43 9.49
N ALA A 15 -18.34 1.04 9.33
CA ALA A 15 -19.49 1.94 9.50
C ALA A 15 -20.66 1.16 10.13
N VAL A 16 -21.40 1.83 11.01
CA VAL A 16 -22.56 1.26 11.71
C VAL A 16 -23.56 2.37 12.04
N SER A 17 -24.85 2.02 12.08
CA SER A 17 -25.92 2.93 12.49
C SER A 17 -26.44 2.52 13.86
N TYR A 18 -26.52 3.46 14.80
CA TYR A 18 -27.05 3.24 16.14
C TYR A 18 -28.45 3.84 16.29
N PHE A 19 -29.32 3.15 17.04
CA PHE A 19 -30.63 3.65 17.45
C PHE A 19 -30.85 3.40 18.95
N PRO A 20 -31.24 4.42 19.74
CA PRO A 20 -31.48 5.82 19.34
C PRO A 20 -30.19 6.53 18.89
N ALA A 21 -30.33 7.67 18.21
CA ALA A 21 -29.19 8.47 17.80
C ALA A 21 -28.42 8.97 19.05
N VAL A 22 -27.10 9.09 18.91
CA VAL A 22 -26.26 9.65 19.96
C VAL A 22 -26.58 11.14 20.07
N ASP A 23 -27.13 11.55 21.20
CA ASP A 23 -27.38 12.96 21.49
C ASP A 23 -26.09 13.60 22.01
N LEU A 24 -25.64 14.65 21.31
CA LEU A 24 -24.43 15.41 21.64
C LEU A 24 -24.76 16.87 22.00
N GLY A 25 -26.03 17.18 22.30
CA GLY A 25 -26.53 18.55 22.45
C GLY A 25 -25.98 19.34 23.64
N ASP A 26 -25.36 18.69 24.63
CA ASP A 26 -24.82 19.36 25.83
C ASP A 26 -23.35 19.82 25.68
N GLY A 27 -22.66 19.45 24.60
CA GLY A 27 -21.41 20.07 24.14
C GLY A 27 -20.10 19.56 24.76
N ASP A 28 -20.14 18.70 25.78
CA ASP A 28 -18.95 18.29 26.55
C ASP A 28 -18.55 16.82 26.29
N TYR A 29 -18.21 16.48 25.04
CA TYR A 29 -17.83 15.11 24.63
C TYR A 29 -16.47 15.02 23.95
N GLU A 30 -15.74 13.95 24.24
CA GLU A 30 -14.50 13.57 23.56
C GLU A 30 -14.67 12.19 22.92
N LEU A 31 -14.08 12.00 21.73
CA LEU A 31 -14.04 10.71 21.04
C LEU A 31 -12.62 10.13 21.13
N GLY A 32 -12.50 8.92 21.66
CA GLY A 32 -11.24 8.18 21.74
C GLY A 32 -11.38 6.77 21.18
N LEU A 33 -10.34 6.32 20.46
CA LEU A 33 -10.20 4.93 20.07
C LEU A 33 -9.62 4.14 21.25
N THR A 34 -10.41 3.24 21.83
CA THR A 34 -9.97 2.44 22.98
C THR A 34 -9.21 1.19 22.59
N ASP A 35 -9.58 0.58 21.46
CA ASP A 35 -9.00 -0.67 20.98
C ASP A 35 -9.21 -0.82 19.47
N PHE A 36 -8.23 -1.42 18.78
CA PHE A 36 -8.30 -1.70 17.35
C PHE A 36 -7.60 -3.01 17.04
N GLU A 37 -8.41 -4.06 16.90
CA GLU A 37 -7.95 -5.40 16.57
C GLU A 37 -8.27 -5.72 15.11
N THR A 38 -7.25 -6.12 14.35
CA THR A 38 -7.42 -6.65 12.99
C THR A 38 -7.06 -8.12 12.96
N TYR A 39 -8.06 -8.99 12.77
CA TYR A 39 -7.85 -10.42 12.54
C TYR A 39 -7.98 -10.72 11.05
N TYR A 40 -7.34 -11.80 10.60
CA TYR A 40 -7.13 -12.14 9.20
C TYR A 40 -6.15 -11.19 8.51
N THR A 41 -4.85 -11.49 8.63
CA THR A 41 -3.81 -11.09 7.66
C THR A 41 -4.14 -11.72 6.31
N LEU A 42 -5.22 -11.26 5.68
CA LEU A 42 -5.48 -11.50 4.27
C LEU A 42 -4.23 -11.08 3.52
N ALA A 43 -3.86 -11.88 2.52
CA ALA A 43 -2.74 -11.59 1.66
C ALA A 43 -2.89 -10.15 1.13
N ASN A 44 -1.96 -9.27 1.53
CA ASN A 44 -1.97 -7.89 1.06
C ASN A 44 -1.73 -7.85 -0.45
N VAL A 45 -1.02 -8.86 -1.00
CA VAL A 45 -0.92 -9.17 -2.43
C VAL A 45 -1.87 -10.32 -2.78
N ASN A 46 -2.80 -10.10 -3.71
CA ASN A 46 -3.74 -11.09 -4.22
C ASN A 46 -3.95 -10.93 -5.74
N SER A 47 -4.75 -11.79 -6.37
CA SER A 47 -5.00 -11.76 -7.81
C SER A 47 -5.48 -10.41 -8.35
N THR A 48 -5.98 -9.49 -7.54
CA THR A 48 -6.45 -8.18 -7.98
C THR A 48 -5.38 -7.08 -7.94
N ASN A 49 -4.21 -7.30 -7.33
CA ASN A 49 -3.17 -6.27 -7.12
C ASN A 49 -1.72 -6.81 -7.19
N ASN A 50 -1.51 -7.94 -7.85
CA ASN A 50 -0.23 -8.66 -7.82
C ASN A 50 0.73 -8.40 -8.99
N LYS A 51 0.61 -7.27 -9.68
CA LYS A 51 1.47 -6.97 -10.84
C LYS A 51 2.28 -5.70 -10.64
N PHE A 52 3.56 -5.78 -10.97
CA PHE A 52 4.45 -4.64 -11.06
C PHE A 52 4.86 -4.42 -12.51
N TYR A 53 4.56 -3.23 -13.03
CA TYR A 53 4.84 -2.85 -14.40
C TYR A 53 5.94 -1.80 -14.43
N TYR A 54 7.01 -2.09 -15.15
CA TYR A 54 8.10 -1.15 -15.35
C TYR A 54 8.54 -1.19 -16.82
N ASP A 55 8.77 -0.02 -17.40
CA ASP A 55 8.91 0.20 -18.84
C ASP A 55 7.84 -0.58 -19.62
N ASN A 56 8.24 -1.64 -20.31
CA ASN A 56 7.36 -2.55 -21.06
C ASN A 56 7.35 -3.99 -20.52
N LYS A 57 7.87 -4.21 -19.31
CA LYS A 57 7.95 -5.51 -18.63
C LYS A 57 6.91 -5.62 -17.51
N GLU A 58 6.59 -6.87 -17.15
CA GLU A 58 5.67 -7.22 -16.07
C GLU A 58 6.37 -8.20 -15.12
N ILE A 59 6.23 -7.97 -13.82
CA ILE A 59 6.56 -8.93 -12.77
C ILE A 59 5.27 -9.28 -12.04
N VAL A 60 4.99 -10.58 -11.93
CA VAL A 60 3.87 -11.10 -11.13
C VAL A 60 4.38 -11.44 -9.75
N ILE A 61 3.84 -10.79 -8.73
CA ILE A 61 4.16 -11.06 -7.34
C ILE A 61 3.28 -12.23 -6.88
N PRO A 62 3.85 -13.27 -6.22
CA PRO A 62 3.03 -14.34 -5.69
C PRO A 62 2.05 -13.80 -4.65
N GLU A 63 0.84 -14.36 -4.59
CA GLU A 63 -0.11 -13.98 -3.56
C GLU A 63 0.43 -14.30 -2.17
N GLY A 64 0.20 -13.40 -1.22
CA GLY A 64 0.72 -13.56 0.14
C GLY A 64 0.69 -12.26 0.92
N SER A 65 1.13 -12.37 2.17
CA SER A 65 1.35 -11.23 3.05
C SER A 65 2.83 -10.86 3.02
N TYR A 66 3.13 -9.61 2.69
CA TYR A 66 4.50 -9.11 2.56
C TYR A 66 4.70 -7.83 3.34
N GLU A 67 5.85 -7.71 4.00
CA GLU A 67 6.38 -6.42 4.41
C GLU A 67 6.86 -5.63 3.18
N LEU A 68 6.91 -4.29 3.28
CA LEU A 68 7.45 -3.44 2.20
C LEU A 68 8.86 -3.90 1.77
N ARG A 69 9.68 -4.32 2.75
CA ARG A 69 11.03 -4.83 2.52
C ARG A 69 11.06 -6.14 1.72
N ASP A 70 10.04 -6.99 1.88
CA ASP A 70 9.97 -8.26 1.16
C ASP A 70 9.51 -8.06 -0.28
N ILE A 71 8.57 -7.14 -0.51
CA ILE A 71 8.19 -6.69 -1.86
C ILE A 71 9.41 -6.08 -2.56
N GLU A 72 10.13 -5.17 -1.91
CA GLU A 72 11.32 -4.53 -2.48
C GLU A 72 12.36 -5.57 -2.90
N ARG A 73 12.69 -6.49 -1.99
CA ARG A 73 13.68 -7.55 -2.23
C ARG A 73 13.28 -8.47 -3.38
N TYR A 74 12.00 -8.83 -3.43
CA TYR A 74 11.45 -9.66 -4.51
C TYR A 74 11.57 -8.96 -5.86
N LEU A 75 11.11 -7.72 -5.95
CA LEU A 75 11.14 -6.93 -7.18
C LEU A 75 12.57 -6.64 -7.64
N LYS A 76 13.49 -6.29 -6.74
CA LYS A 76 14.93 -6.14 -7.06
C LYS A 76 15.48 -7.38 -7.76
N ARG A 77 15.23 -8.55 -7.18
CA ARG A 77 15.70 -9.83 -7.73
C ARG A 77 15.11 -10.11 -9.11
N GLU A 78 13.82 -9.88 -9.31
CA GLU A 78 13.16 -10.15 -10.60
C GLU A 78 13.57 -9.14 -11.68
N ILE A 79 13.77 -7.86 -11.33
CA ILE A 79 14.30 -6.85 -12.24
C ILE A 79 15.72 -7.23 -12.69
N LEU A 80 16.59 -7.60 -11.76
CA LEU A 80 17.97 -8.05 -12.06
C LEU A 80 18.00 -9.30 -12.94
N ARG A 81 17.10 -10.26 -12.72
CA ARG A 81 16.97 -11.46 -13.58
C ARG A 81 16.56 -11.12 -15.01
N SER A 82 15.75 -10.07 -15.18
CA SER A 82 15.21 -9.67 -16.49
C SER A 82 16.16 -8.84 -17.34
N HIS A 83 17.20 -8.27 -16.72
CA HIS A 83 18.19 -7.42 -17.35
C HIS A 83 19.51 -8.18 -17.31
N ASP A 84 19.83 -8.90 -18.38
CA ASP A 84 21.11 -9.59 -18.55
C ASP A 84 22.28 -8.63 -18.28
N ALA A 85 22.82 -8.73 -17.06
CA ALA A 85 24.08 -8.19 -16.57
C ALA A 85 24.74 -7.07 -17.41
N LYS A 86 24.39 -5.80 -17.16
CA LYS A 86 25.30 -4.67 -17.45
C LYS A 86 25.21 -3.60 -16.37
N GLY A 87 26.27 -3.52 -15.57
CA GLY A 87 26.51 -2.47 -14.57
C GLY A 87 26.32 -2.98 -13.14
N LYS A 88 27.40 -3.47 -12.52
CA LYS A 88 27.45 -3.88 -11.11
C LYS A 88 27.46 -2.70 -10.13
N ASP A 89 27.44 -1.48 -10.62
CA ASP A 89 27.78 -0.29 -9.83
C ASP A 89 26.54 0.48 -9.31
N ASP A 90 25.32 0.12 -9.72
CA ASP A 90 24.09 0.86 -9.38
C ASP A 90 23.00 0.03 -8.64
N GLU A 91 23.38 -1.08 -7.96
CA GLU A 91 22.42 -1.92 -7.21
C GLU A 91 21.65 -1.13 -6.12
N GLU A 92 22.25 -0.07 -5.58
CA GLU A 92 21.69 0.71 -4.48
C GLU A 92 20.49 1.56 -4.91
N PHE A 93 20.41 1.97 -6.19
CA PHE A 93 19.35 2.84 -6.71
C PHE A 93 18.32 2.15 -7.61
N LEU A 94 18.39 0.82 -7.77
CA LEU A 94 17.50 0.08 -8.68
C LEU A 94 16.01 0.24 -8.30
N LEU A 95 15.69 0.02 -7.03
CA LEU A 95 14.34 0.12 -6.46
C LEU A 95 14.45 0.36 -4.96
N VAL A 96 13.63 1.23 -4.38
CA VAL A 96 13.50 1.41 -2.94
C VAL A 96 12.03 1.58 -2.62
N ILE A 97 11.53 0.82 -1.64
CA ILE A 97 10.16 0.95 -1.13
C ILE A 97 10.24 1.28 0.36
N ARG A 98 9.73 2.45 0.74
CA ARG A 98 9.82 2.94 2.13
C ARG A 98 8.51 3.52 2.61
N ALA A 99 8.22 3.33 3.88
CA ALA A 99 7.17 4.08 4.54
C ALA A 99 7.64 5.53 4.79
N ASN A 100 6.79 6.48 4.46
CA ASN A 100 6.89 7.87 4.85
C ASN A 100 5.99 8.09 6.07
N ASN A 101 6.61 8.13 7.25
CA ASN A 101 5.91 8.27 8.52
C ASN A 101 5.24 9.64 8.71
N ASN A 102 5.65 10.65 7.94
CA ASN A 102 5.03 11.98 8.01
C ASN A 102 3.68 12.00 7.28
N THR A 103 3.55 11.22 6.21
CA THR A 103 2.33 11.18 5.38
C THR A 103 1.54 9.89 5.54
N MET A 104 2.07 8.92 6.30
CA MET A 104 1.55 7.56 6.48
C MET A 104 1.32 6.83 5.15
N LYS A 105 2.22 7.07 4.19
CA LYS A 105 2.17 6.52 2.83
C LYS A 105 3.44 5.75 2.50
N SER A 106 3.40 4.78 1.61
CA SER A 106 4.58 4.08 1.09
C SER A 106 5.04 4.72 -0.21
N GLU A 107 6.30 5.12 -0.26
CA GLU A 107 6.95 5.69 -1.44
C GLU A 107 7.73 4.60 -2.18
N ILE A 108 7.62 4.62 -3.51
CA ILE A 108 8.41 3.76 -4.39
C ILE A 108 9.31 4.65 -5.24
N LYS A 109 10.63 4.41 -5.15
CA LYS A 109 11.63 4.98 -6.06
C LYS A 109 12.18 3.86 -6.92
N CYS A 110 12.27 4.07 -8.21
CA CYS A 110 12.72 3.06 -9.16
C CYS A 110 13.55 3.75 -10.24
N ALA A 111 14.62 3.09 -10.70
CA ALA A 111 15.41 3.56 -11.83
C ALA A 111 14.64 3.48 -13.17
N TYR A 112 13.58 2.66 -13.22
CA TYR A 112 12.76 2.41 -14.40
C TYR A 112 11.39 3.10 -14.30
N ARG A 113 10.75 3.37 -15.45
CA ARG A 113 9.44 4.03 -15.47
C ARG A 113 8.36 3.06 -15.00
N ILE A 114 7.67 3.37 -13.91
CA ILE A 114 6.61 2.51 -13.36
C ILE A 114 5.26 2.87 -13.99
N ASN A 115 4.44 1.87 -14.32
CA ASN A 115 3.11 2.07 -14.89
C ASN A 115 2.00 1.55 -13.96
N PHE A 116 1.22 2.48 -13.38
CA PHE A 116 0.08 2.16 -12.52
C PHE A 116 -1.28 2.22 -13.21
N THR A 117 -1.34 2.56 -14.50
CA THR A 117 -2.62 2.61 -15.25
C THR A 117 -3.06 1.23 -15.73
N LYS A 118 -2.13 0.25 -15.73
CA LYS A 118 -2.42 -1.13 -16.09
C LYS A 118 -3.21 -1.87 -14.99
N PRO A 119 -4.06 -2.84 -15.36
CA PRO A 119 -4.89 -3.58 -14.41
C PRO A 119 -4.03 -4.44 -13.47
N ARG A 120 -4.55 -4.70 -12.27
CA ARG A 120 -3.90 -5.51 -11.23
C ARG A 120 -2.55 -4.98 -10.75
N ASN A 121 -2.30 -3.69 -10.94
CA ASN A 121 -1.05 -3.08 -10.50
C ASN A 121 -0.94 -3.08 -8.96
N ILE A 122 0.29 -3.08 -8.46
CA ILE A 122 0.62 -3.09 -7.04
C ILE A 122 0.23 -1.77 -6.33
N GLY A 123 -0.08 -0.70 -7.06
CA GLY A 123 -0.41 0.61 -6.49
C GLY A 123 -1.69 0.60 -5.64
N SER A 124 -2.55 -0.39 -5.82
CA SER A 124 -3.76 -0.56 -5.00
C SER A 124 -3.52 -1.26 -3.65
N LEU A 125 -2.29 -1.71 -3.35
CA LEU A 125 -1.95 -2.14 -2.00
C LEU A 125 -2.09 -0.97 -1.03
N ALA A 126 -2.88 -1.19 0.02
CA ALA A 126 -3.24 -0.17 1.00
C ALA A 126 -2.01 0.65 1.46
N GLY A 127 -2.10 1.96 1.32
CA GLY A 127 -1.08 2.91 1.77
C GLY A 127 0.03 3.23 0.78
N ILE A 128 0.15 2.59 -0.39
CA ILE A 128 1.19 2.97 -1.37
C ILE A 128 0.78 4.27 -2.11
N PHE A 129 1.61 5.31 -1.97
CA PHE A 129 1.46 6.60 -2.64
C PHE A 129 2.77 6.92 -3.35
N ILE A 130 2.77 6.98 -4.69
CA ILE A 130 4.01 7.05 -5.45
C ILE A 130 4.42 8.49 -5.73
N GLU A 131 5.65 8.84 -5.35
CA GLU A 131 6.39 9.98 -5.90
C GLU A 131 7.45 9.44 -6.87
N SER A 132 7.09 9.31 -8.16
CA SER A 132 8.05 8.90 -9.19
C SER A 132 8.90 10.09 -9.59
N ARG A 133 10.15 10.16 -9.12
CA ARG A 133 11.19 10.98 -9.75
C ARG A 133 11.81 10.26 -10.94
N ALA A 134 10.99 10.01 -11.94
CA ALA A 134 11.42 9.82 -13.32
C ALA A 134 10.40 10.60 -14.15
N GLU A 135 10.87 11.58 -14.91
CA GLU A 135 10.03 12.51 -15.67
C GLU A 135 8.84 11.81 -16.36
N ALA A 136 7.67 12.43 -16.19
CA ALA A 136 6.37 12.10 -16.76
C ALA A 136 5.66 10.87 -16.18
N ALA A 137 4.86 11.10 -15.14
CA ALA A 137 3.59 10.40 -14.96
C ALA A 137 2.48 11.46 -14.92
N THR A 138 1.83 11.67 -16.07
CA THR A 138 0.61 12.47 -16.17
C THR A 138 -0.48 11.77 -15.37
N VAL A 139 -0.98 12.46 -14.34
CA VAL A 139 -2.19 12.07 -13.61
C VAL A 139 -3.38 12.59 -14.41
N ALA A 140 -4.29 11.68 -14.76
CA ALA A 140 -5.68 11.99 -15.09
C ALA A 140 -6.56 11.08 -14.25
#